data_AF-A0AAU8L3T5-F1
#
_entry.id   AF-A0AAU8L3T5-F1
#
_cell.length_a   1.000
_cell.length_b   1.000
_cell.length_c   1.000
_cell.angle_alpha   90.00
_cell.angle_beta   90.00
_cell.angle_gamma   90.00
#
_symmetry.space_group_name_H-M   'P 1'
#
loop_
_entity.id
_entity.type
_entity.pdbx_description
1 polymer ?
#
loop_
_entity_poly.entity_id
_entity_poly.type
_entity_poly.pdbx_seq_one_letter_code
_entity_poly.pdbx_strand_id
1 'polypeptide(L)'
;MNSSKIIKYFLVECIVVVLIAAYFLIDSSDLYRWWVGDTQFATLSLPCDLHHKRCELNLKDDTPLSFEIDPKSIPLMQPLHFKVTTPHELSSIELKIFATNMNMGFHTFVLKPTAKGVYEGSGLLPTCAVGNMIWQANVILNKSDRSLGAVFTFQTDK
;
A
#
# COMPACT_ATOMS: atom_id res chain seq x y z
N MET A 1 -40.45 34.73 28.48
CA MET A 1 -40.05 33.57 27.65
C MET A 1 -38.72 33.05 28.18
N ASN A 2 -38.63 31.78 28.58
CA ASN A 2 -37.58 31.29 29.48
C ASN A 2 -36.24 31.10 28.74
N SER A 3 -35.34 32.09 28.82
CA SER A 3 -34.06 32.19 28.08
C SER A 3 -33.22 30.90 28.11
N SER A 4 -33.23 30.18 29.24
CA SER A 4 -32.54 28.90 29.40
C SER A 4 -33.02 27.81 28.42
N LYS A 5 -34.32 27.79 28.06
CA LYS A 5 -34.85 26.79 27.12
C LYS A 5 -34.40 27.07 25.69
N ILE A 6 -34.32 28.35 25.29
CA ILE A 6 -33.86 28.76 23.97
C ILE A 6 -32.39 28.42 23.77
N ILE A 7 -31.55 28.69 24.78
CA ILE A 7 -30.12 28.33 24.77
C ILE A 7 -29.93 26.82 24.62
N LYS A 8 -30.74 26.02 25.33
CA LYS A 8 -30.68 24.54 25.22
C LYS A 8 -31.05 24.05 23.83
N TYR A 9 -32.09 24.59 23.20
CA TYR A 9 -32.47 24.20 21.84
C TYR A 9 -31.39 24.58 20.82
N PHE A 10 -30.81 25.77 20.94
CA PHE A 10 -29.71 26.21 20.08
C PHE A 10 -28.46 25.32 20.24
N LEU A 11 -28.12 24.95 21.48
CA LEU A 11 -27.02 24.00 21.75
C LEU A 11 -27.26 22.64 21.08
N VAL A 12 -28.48 22.12 21.17
CA VAL A 12 -28.84 20.84 20.53
C VAL A 12 -28.75 20.96 19.02
N GLU A 13 -29.24 22.06 18.43
CA GLU A 13 -29.16 22.31 17.00
C GLU A 13 -27.72 22.40 16.51
N CYS A 14 -26.85 23.12 17.23
CA CYS A 14 -25.42 23.16 16.93
C CYS A 14 -24.77 21.77 17.01
N ILE A 15 -25.10 20.97 18.03
CA ILE A 15 -24.58 19.60 18.16
C ILE A 15 -25.00 18.74 16.96
N VAL A 16 -26.27 18.82 16.56
CA VAL A 16 -26.78 18.06 15.41
C VAL A 16 -26.09 18.48 14.12
N VAL A 17 -25.94 19.78 13.87
CA VAL A 17 -25.23 20.30 12.69
C VAL A 17 -23.77 19.85 12.67
N VAL A 18 -23.09 19.87 13.82
CA VAL A 18 -21.70 19.39 13.94
C VAL A 18 -21.61 17.90 13.66
N LEU A 19 -22.52 17.08 14.17
CA LEU A 19 -22.52 15.64 13.90
C LEU A 19 -22.77 15.32 12.42
N ILE A 20 -23.69 16.06 11.77
CA ILE A 20 -23.95 15.93 10.34
C ILE A 20 -22.72 16.36 9.55
N ALA A 21 -22.13 17.51 9.87
CA ALA A 21 -20.91 17.99 9.21
C ALA A 21 -19.75 17.00 9.39
N ALA A 22 -19.56 16.46 10.59
CA ALA A 22 -18.56 15.43 10.87
C ALA A 22 -18.80 14.16 10.03
N TYR A 23 -20.05 13.72 9.91
CA TYR A 23 -20.40 12.57 9.07
C TYR A 23 -20.07 12.79 7.58
N PHE A 24 -20.25 14.01 7.07
CA PHE A 24 -19.94 14.34 5.67
C PHE A 24 -18.45 14.64 5.42
N LEU A 25 -17.74 15.16 6.43
CA LEU A 25 -16.36 15.63 6.27
C LEU A 25 -15.32 14.59 6.71
N ILE A 26 -15.66 13.68 7.62
CA ILE A 26 -14.74 12.67 8.13
C ILE A 26 -14.96 11.37 7.35
N ASP A 27 -14.07 11.10 6.40
CA ASP A 27 -14.02 9.80 5.76
C ASP A 27 -13.46 8.75 6.74
N SER A 28 -13.95 7.52 6.62
CA SER A 28 -13.44 6.34 7.31
C SER A 28 -11.93 6.16 7.17
N SER A 29 -11.36 6.59 6.05
CA SER A 29 -9.92 6.53 5.76
C SER A 29 -9.11 7.50 6.64
N ASP A 30 -9.63 8.68 6.97
CA ASP A 30 -8.96 9.66 7.83
C ASP A 30 -8.95 9.19 9.29
N LEU A 31 -10.06 8.59 9.76
CA LEU A 31 -10.11 7.96 11.09
C LEU A 31 -9.11 6.81 11.20
N TYR A 32 -9.02 5.97 10.16
CA TYR A 32 -8.06 4.85 10.13
C TYR A 32 -6.61 5.36 10.17
N ARG A 33 -6.27 6.37 9.36
CA ARG A 33 -4.92 6.96 9.33
C ARG A 33 -4.55 7.62 10.66
N TRP A 34 -5.50 8.25 11.35
CA TRP A 34 -5.28 8.83 12.68
C TRP A 34 -5.01 7.76 13.77
N TRP A 35 -5.62 6.58 13.65
CA TRP A 35 -5.41 5.46 14.60
C TRP A 35 -4.12 4.65 14.32
N VAL A 36 -3.86 4.31 13.06
CA VAL A 36 -2.75 3.42 12.65
C VAL A 36 -1.44 4.17 12.39
N GLY A 37 -1.51 5.46 12.05
CA GLY A 37 -0.36 6.28 11.69
C GLY A 37 0.17 6.02 10.28
N ASP A 38 1.28 6.69 9.93
CA ASP A 38 1.93 6.56 8.62
C ASP A 38 2.65 5.22 8.44
N THR A 39 2.66 4.68 7.21
CA THR A 39 3.36 3.44 6.88
C THR A 39 4.87 3.58 7.06
N GLN A 40 5.45 2.70 7.87
CA GLN A 40 6.89 2.67 8.12
C GLN A 40 7.62 1.84 7.06
N PHE A 41 8.23 2.51 6.08
CA PHE A 41 8.98 1.86 5.02
C PHE A 41 10.40 1.46 5.45
N ALA A 42 10.77 0.23 5.11
CA ALA A 42 12.15 -0.25 5.08
C ALA A 42 12.65 -0.27 3.62
N THR A 43 13.87 0.21 3.40
CA THR A 43 14.52 0.24 2.07
C THR A 43 15.64 -0.77 2.04
N LEU A 44 15.82 -1.46 0.91
CA LEU A 44 16.97 -2.34 0.70
C LEU A 44 18.29 -1.58 0.86
N SER A 45 19.22 -2.15 1.63
CA SER A 45 20.57 -1.61 1.82
C SER A 45 21.56 -2.03 0.74
N LEU A 46 21.26 -3.07 -0.04
CA LEU A 46 22.09 -3.57 -1.15
C LEU A 46 21.29 -3.67 -2.45
N PRO A 47 21.93 -3.56 -3.63
CA PRO A 47 21.24 -3.74 -4.90
C PRO A 47 20.78 -5.19 -5.02
N CYS A 48 19.47 -5.40 -4.95
CA CYS A 48 18.85 -6.66 -5.33
C CYS A 48 18.16 -6.48 -6.67
N ASP A 49 18.39 -7.44 -7.56
CA ASP A 49 17.81 -7.45 -8.89
C ASP A 49 16.74 -8.54 -8.99
N LEU A 50 15.49 -8.08 -9.14
CA LEU A 50 14.30 -8.92 -9.28
C LEU A 50 14.29 -9.74 -10.58
N HIS A 51 15.12 -9.40 -11.57
CA HIS A 51 15.30 -10.19 -12.79
C HIS A 51 16.04 -11.51 -12.56
N HIS A 52 16.83 -11.60 -11.50
CA HIS A 52 17.67 -12.77 -11.27
C HIS A 52 17.16 -13.63 -10.11
N LYS A 53 16.68 -12.99 -9.06
CA LYS A 53 16.29 -13.67 -7.81
C LYS A 53 15.22 -12.91 -7.06
N ARG A 54 14.56 -13.60 -6.13
CA ARG A 54 13.73 -12.95 -5.12
C ARG A 54 14.59 -12.02 -4.25
N CYS A 55 14.02 -10.88 -3.87
CA CYS A 55 14.67 -9.91 -3.02
C CYS A 55 14.18 -10.02 -1.58
N GLU A 56 15.11 -10.08 -0.64
CA GLU A 56 14.82 -10.24 0.79
C GLU A 56 15.29 -9.00 1.55
N LEU A 57 14.46 -8.53 2.48
CA LEU A 57 14.79 -7.46 3.42
C LEU A 57 14.16 -7.72 4.78
N ASN A 58 14.64 -7.00 5.78
CA ASN A 58 13.98 -6.94 7.08
C ASN A 58 13.16 -5.66 7.16
N LEU A 59 11.89 -5.81 7.56
CA LEU A 59 11.01 -4.70 7.91
C LEU A 59 11.57 -3.95 9.12
N LYS A 60 10.99 -2.78 9.44
CA LYS A 60 11.39 -1.99 10.61
C LYS A 60 11.29 -2.72 11.96
N ASP A 61 10.48 -3.79 12.02
CA ASP A 61 10.34 -4.65 13.20
C ASP A 61 11.22 -5.91 13.13
N ASP A 62 12.28 -5.88 12.32
CA ASP A 62 13.23 -6.97 12.07
C ASP A 62 12.61 -8.25 11.47
N THR A 63 11.37 -8.17 10.99
CA THR A 63 10.72 -9.31 10.34
C THR A 63 11.21 -9.47 8.90
N PRO A 64 11.62 -10.69 8.47
CA PRO A 64 12.01 -10.93 7.09
C PRO A 64 10.81 -10.84 6.15
N LEU A 65 11.03 -10.20 5.01
CA LEU A 65 10.08 -10.09 3.91
C LEU A 65 10.81 -10.37 2.60
N SER A 66 10.28 -11.31 1.81
CA SER A 66 10.77 -11.58 0.46
C SER A 66 9.75 -11.11 -0.58
N PHE A 67 10.21 -10.47 -1.64
CA PHE A 67 9.40 -10.11 -2.79
C PHE A 67 9.98 -10.71 -4.08
N GLU A 68 9.09 -11.21 -4.92
CA GLU A 68 9.42 -11.87 -6.18
C GLU A 68 8.40 -11.51 -7.27
N ILE A 69 8.89 -11.37 -8.50
CA ILE A 69 8.08 -11.15 -9.71
C ILE A 69 8.35 -12.29 -10.69
N ASP A 70 7.30 -12.80 -11.33
CA ASP A 70 7.36 -13.80 -12.38
C ASP A 70 6.51 -13.38 -13.60
N PRO A 71 6.98 -13.60 -14.84
CA PRO A 71 8.28 -14.17 -15.18
C PRO A 71 9.42 -13.18 -14.89
N LYS A 72 10.62 -13.72 -14.71
CA LYS A 72 11.81 -12.97 -14.31
C LYS A 72 12.26 -11.91 -15.31
N SER A 73 11.85 -11.99 -16.58
CA SER A 73 12.07 -10.93 -17.57
C SER A 73 11.21 -9.67 -17.37
N ILE A 74 10.20 -9.73 -16.48
CA ILE A 74 9.27 -8.63 -16.16
C ILE A 74 8.72 -7.94 -17.44
N PRO A 75 8.06 -8.70 -18.33
CA PRO A 75 7.56 -8.17 -19.59
C PRO A 75 6.46 -7.13 -19.38
N LEU A 76 6.53 -6.05 -20.14
CA LEU A 76 5.46 -5.05 -20.22
C LEU A 76 4.28 -5.60 -21.03
N MET A 77 3.08 -5.14 -20.71
CA MET A 77 1.84 -5.55 -21.40
C MET A 77 1.54 -7.05 -21.33
N GLN A 78 2.12 -7.77 -20.37
CA GLN A 78 1.89 -9.20 -20.14
C GLN A 78 1.54 -9.46 -18.67
N PRO A 79 0.86 -10.58 -18.37
CA PRO A 79 0.58 -10.96 -17.00
C PRO A 79 1.87 -11.15 -16.20
N LEU A 80 1.95 -10.42 -15.09
CA LEU A 80 2.96 -10.59 -14.05
C LEU A 80 2.32 -11.22 -12.83
N HIS A 81 3.03 -12.16 -12.22
CA HIS A 81 2.71 -12.76 -10.94
C HIS A 81 3.64 -12.18 -9.89
N PHE A 82 3.04 -11.71 -8.80
CA PHE A 82 3.73 -11.14 -7.66
C PHE A 82 3.61 -12.10 -6.49
N LYS A 83 4.73 -12.39 -5.83
CA LYS A 83 4.75 -13.22 -4.62
C LYS A 83 5.48 -12.49 -3.50
N VAL A 84 4.83 -12.43 -2.34
CA VAL A 84 5.40 -11.91 -1.09
C VAL A 84 5.40 -13.05 -0.06
N THR A 85 6.55 -13.25 0.58
CA THR A 85 6.67 -14.17 1.72
C THR A 85 6.97 -13.37 2.97
N THR A 86 6.18 -13.57 4.02
CA THR A 86 6.39 -12.94 5.33
C THR A 86 5.83 -13.83 6.45
N PRO A 87 6.44 -13.85 7.64
CA PRO A 87 5.88 -14.52 8.82
C PRO A 87 4.56 -13.93 9.32
N HIS A 88 4.19 -12.71 8.88
CA HIS A 88 2.95 -12.08 9.32
C HIS A 88 1.70 -12.73 8.72
N GLU A 89 0.68 -12.93 9.55
CA GLU A 89 -0.65 -13.38 9.14
C GLU A 89 -1.55 -12.16 8.91
N LEU A 90 -1.91 -11.92 7.65
CA LEU A 90 -2.66 -10.78 7.16
C LEU A 90 -3.78 -11.28 6.26
N SER A 91 -4.88 -10.52 6.17
CA SER A 91 -5.97 -10.82 5.24
C SER A 91 -5.57 -10.56 3.78
N SER A 92 -4.72 -9.55 3.55
CA SER A 92 -4.18 -9.17 2.25
C SER A 92 -2.94 -8.30 2.41
N ILE A 93 -2.10 -8.27 1.38
CA ILE A 93 -1.00 -7.32 1.26
C ILE A 93 -1.28 -6.40 0.07
N GLU A 94 -1.11 -5.10 0.27
CA GLU A 94 -1.26 -4.11 -0.80
C GLU A 94 0.10 -3.87 -1.47
N LEU A 95 0.15 -3.96 -2.79
CA LEU A 95 1.33 -3.73 -3.59
C LEU A 95 1.08 -2.53 -4.50
N LYS A 96 1.82 -1.44 -4.29
CA LYS A 96 1.77 -0.24 -5.12
C LYS A 96 3.00 -0.15 -5.99
N ILE A 97 2.82 -0.18 -7.30
CA ILE A 97 3.89 -0.05 -8.28
C ILE A 97 3.73 1.27 -9.03
N PHE A 98 4.80 2.04 -9.15
CA PHE A 98 4.83 3.27 -9.94
C PHE A 98 6.21 3.46 -10.58
N ALA A 99 6.24 4.19 -11.69
CA ALA A 99 7.49 4.54 -12.34
C ALA A 99 8.12 5.77 -11.68
N THR A 100 9.43 5.74 -11.46
CA THR A 100 10.18 6.84 -10.81
C THR A 100 10.83 7.76 -11.82
N ASN A 101 11.06 7.30 -13.05
CA ASN A 101 11.66 8.09 -14.13
C ASN A 101 10.64 8.76 -15.06
N MET A 102 9.37 8.32 -15.05
CA MET A 102 8.27 8.89 -15.83
C MET A 102 6.94 8.71 -15.11
N ASN A 103 5.97 9.60 -15.36
CA ASN A 103 4.64 9.47 -14.78
C ASN A 103 3.78 8.46 -15.57
N MET A 104 3.68 7.24 -15.05
CA MET A 104 2.76 6.19 -15.55
C MET A 104 1.53 6.00 -14.66
N GLY A 105 1.38 6.83 -13.62
CA GLY A 105 0.39 6.64 -12.56
C GLY A 105 0.79 5.58 -11.53
N PHE A 106 -0.16 5.28 -10.64
CA PHE A 106 -0.03 4.27 -9.59
C PHE A 106 -0.80 3.01 -9.95
N HIS A 107 -0.14 1.87 -9.86
CA HIS A 107 -0.74 0.56 -10.03
C HIS A 107 -0.84 -0.13 -8.68
N THR A 108 -2.07 -0.28 -8.19
CA THR A 108 -2.34 -0.95 -6.91
C THR A 108 -2.83 -2.37 -7.18
N PHE A 109 -2.15 -3.35 -6.61
CA PHE A 109 -2.48 -4.76 -6.64
C PHE A 109 -2.73 -5.26 -5.22
N VAL A 110 -3.67 -6.21 -5.07
CA VAL A 110 -3.97 -6.83 -3.78
C VAL A 110 -3.51 -8.28 -3.84
N LEU A 111 -2.50 -8.63 -3.03
CA LEU A 111 -2.04 -9.99 -2.86
C LEU A 111 -2.87 -10.69 -1.78
N LYS A 112 -3.36 -11.89 -2.09
CA LYS A 112 -4.15 -12.72 -1.18
C LYS A 112 -3.31 -13.86 -0.62
N PRO A 113 -3.57 -14.31 0.62
CA PRO A 113 -2.88 -15.47 1.17
C PRO A 113 -3.21 -16.72 0.36
N THR A 114 -2.18 -17.43 -0.13
CA THR A 114 -2.33 -18.70 -0.86
C THR A 114 -1.78 -19.88 -0.06
N ALA A 115 -0.79 -19.65 0.80
CA ALA A 115 -0.29 -20.60 1.78
C ALA A 115 0.17 -19.87 3.05
N LYS A 116 0.57 -20.61 4.08
CA LYS A 116 1.05 -20.02 5.34
C LYS A 116 2.24 -19.10 5.08
N GLY A 117 2.05 -17.80 5.32
CA GLY A 117 3.07 -16.77 5.11
C GLY A 117 3.37 -16.44 3.64
N VAL A 118 2.58 -16.94 2.69
CA VAL A 118 2.74 -16.68 1.25
C VAL A 118 1.52 -15.96 0.71
N TYR A 119 1.77 -14.84 0.03
CA TYR A 119 0.76 -13.98 -0.56
C TYR A 119 1.04 -13.79 -2.04
N GLU A 120 0.02 -14.01 -2.86
CA GLU A 120 0.15 -13.97 -4.31
C GLU A 120 -0.93 -13.09 -4.94
N GLY A 121 -0.57 -12.49 -6.06
CA GLY A 121 -1.42 -11.61 -6.85
C GLY A 121 -0.89 -11.52 -8.27
N SER A 122 -1.72 -11.03 -9.18
CA SER A 122 -1.33 -10.85 -10.58
C SER A 122 -1.74 -9.48 -11.07
N GLY A 123 -0.96 -8.94 -12.00
CA GLY A 123 -1.21 -7.64 -12.59
C GLY A 123 -0.51 -7.50 -13.93
N LEU A 124 -0.59 -6.30 -14.49
CA LEU A 124 0.01 -5.99 -15.78
C LEU A 124 0.57 -4.58 -15.68
N LEU A 125 1.80 -4.40 -16.15
CA LEU A 125 2.45 -3.10 -16.22
C LEU A 125 2.32 -2.54 -17.64
N PRO A 126 1.87 -1.29 -17.79
CA PRO A 126 1.70 -0.67 -19.10
C PRO A 126 3.05 -0.43 -19.79
N THR A 127 3.07 -0.52 -21.11
CA THR A 127 4.25 -0.16 -21.90
C THR A 127 4.41 1.35 -22.06
N CYS A 128 5.65 1.81 -22.22
CA CYS A 128 5.99 3.20 -22.56
C CYS A 128 6.84 3.23 -23.83
N ALA A 129 6.57 4.19 -24.71
CA ALA A 129 7.31 4.34 -25.98
C ALA A 129 8.82 4.63 -25.79
N VAL A 130 9.22 5.12 -24.61
CA VAL A 130 10.60 5.57 -24.33
C VAL A 130 11.52 4.42 -23.88
N GLY A 131 10.95 3.29 -23.41
CA GLY A 131 11.69 2.15 -22.85
C GLY A 131 12.49 2.48 -21.58
N ASN A 132 13.27 1.53 -21.06
CA ASN A 132 14.17 1.70 -19.89
C ASN A 132 13.48 2.30 -18.66
N MET A 133 12.31 1.76 -18.30
CA MET A 133 11.51 2.25 -17.18
C MET A 133 12.11 1.81 -15.85
N ILE A 134 12.19 2.72 -14.89
CA ILE A 134 12.59 2.43 -13.51
C ILE A 134 11.32 2.42 -12.67
N TRP A 135 11.02 1.28 -12.07
CA TRP A 135 9.82 1.05 -11.28
C TRP A 135 10.18 0.90 -9.81
N GLN A 136 9.27 1.39 -8.96
CA GLN A 136 9.31 1.18 -7.53
C GLN A 136 8.06 0.42 -7.11
N ALA A 137 8.26 -0.71 -6.43
CA ALA A 137 7.25 -1.51 -5.77
C ALA A 137 7.27 -1.26 -4.26
N ASN A 138 6.18 -0.70 -3.75
CA ASN A 138 5.91 -0.55 -2.33
C ASN A 138 4.99 -1.69 -1.88
N VAL A 139 5.53 -2.62 -1.10
CA VAL A 139 4.78 -3.69 -0.46
C VAL A 139 4.32 -3.19 0.91
N ILE A 140 3.01 -3.09 1.12
CA ILE A 140 2.39 -2.49 2.30
C ILE A 140 1.62 -3.55 3.09
N LEU A 141 1.99 -3.70 4.35
CA LEU A 141 1.46 -4.65 5.31
C LEU A 141 0.68 -3.87 6.36
N ASN A 142 -0.63 -3.83 6.19
CA ASN A 142 -1.54 -3.17 7.13
C ASN A 142 -1.91 -4.15 8.25
N LYS A 143 -1.38 -3.91 9.46
CA LYS A 143 -1.79 -4.58 10.70
C LYS A 143 -2.85 -3.75 11.40
N SER A 144 -3.50 -4.32 12.42
CA SER A 144 -4.53 -3.64 13.22
C SER A 144 -4.01 -2.43 14.00
N ASP A 145 -2.73 -2.44 14.37
CA ASP A 145 -2.06 -1.46 15.23
C ASP A 145 -1.09 -0.56 14.46
N ARG A 146 -0.51 -1.04 13.36
CA ARG A 146 0.53 -0.33 12.59
C ARG A 146 0.53 -0.70 11.12
N SER A 147 1.00 0.20 10.28
CA SER A 147 1.27 -0.08 8.86
C SER A 147 2.78 -0.18 8.63
N LEU A 148 3.24 -1.31 8.10
CA LEU A 148 4.64 -1.55 7.75
C LEU A 148 4.79 -1.61 6.23
N GLY A 149 5.94 -1.20 5.72
CA GLY A 149 6.19 -1.17 4.28
C GLY A 149 7.60 -1.61 3.91
N ALA A 150 7.73 -2.10 2.69
CA ALA A 150 8.98 -2.52 2.07
C ALA A 150 9.08 -1.92 0.67
N VAL A 151 10.22 -1.31 0.33
CA VAL A 151 10.44 -0.68 -0.96
C VAL A 151 11.44 -1.48 -1.79
N PHE A 152 11.04 -1.85 -3.01
CA PHE A 152 11.86 -2.53 -4.00
C PHE A 152 11.92 -1.71 -5.28
N THR A 153 13.11 -1.56 -5.87
CA THR A 153 13.29 -0.88 -7.14
C THR A 153 13.75 -1.89 -8.18
N PHE A 154 13.18 -1.82 -9.39
CA PHE A 154 13.56 -2.68 -10.52
C PHE A 154 13.43 -1.92 -11.83
N GLN A 155 14.03 -2.48 -12.88
CA GLN A 155 13.90 -1.97 -14.24
C GLN A 155 13.07 -2.95 -15.07
N THR A 156 12.44 -2.49 -16.14
CA THR A 156 11.87 -3.38 -17.16
C THR A 156 12.67 -3.22 -18.43
N ASP A 157 12.87 -4.34 -19.13
CA ASP A 157 13.55 -4.34 -20.42
C ASP A 157 12.77 -3.55 -21.48
N LYS A 158 13.47 -3.22 -22.57
CA LYS A 158 12.95 -2.42 -23.68
C LYS A 158 11.97 -3.18 -24.57
#